data_AF-A0A954AA24-F1
#
_entry.id   AF-A0A954AA24-F1
#
_cell.length_a   1.000
_cell.length_b   1.000
_cell.length_c   1.000
_cell.angle_alpha   90.00
_cell.angle_beta   90.00
_cell.angle_gamma   90.00
#
_symmetry.space_group_name_H-M   'P 1'
#
loop_
_entity.id
_entity.type
_entity.pdbx_description
1 polymer ?
#
loop_
_entity_poly.entity_id
_entity_poly.type
_entity_poly.pdbx_seq_one_letter_code
_entity_poly.pdbx_strand_id
1 'polypeptide(L)'
;APDQADTPLVFVSDLGEPMVATTLTVAGQRRIPVLENGSLTASGDPLPTGTEFVRGDFDANGMIDISDPVNLLGYLFASGTAPTCDDAADVNDDGLLGIDDAIYLLSHAFGGGPDPLPPFDGCGEDPSDDALGCDAFASCP
;
A
#
# COMPACT_ATOMS: atom_id res chain seq x y z
N ALA A 1 -13.59 16.39 8.31
CA ALA A 1 -13.71 16.43 6.83
C ALA A 1 -12.50 15.66 6.32
N PRO A 2 -12.65 14.75 5.34
CA PRO A 2 -11.52 13.99 4.84
C PRO A 2 -10.43 14.97 4.39
N ASP A 3 -9.18 14.65 4.69
CA ASP A 3 -8.04 15.43 4.21
C ASP A 3 -8.02 15.28 2.69
N GLN A 4 -8.29 16.37 2.00
CA GLN A 4 -8.34 16.43 0.54
C GLN A 4 -7.20 17.32 0.08
N ALA A 5 -6.31 16.75 -0.72
CA ALA A 5 -5.25 17.48 -1.39
C ALA A 5 -5.60 17.64 -2.87
N ASP A 6 -5.71 18.90 -3.30
CA ASP A 6 -5.95 19.25 -4.71
C ASP A 6 -4.65 19.72 -5.37
N THR A 7 -4.30 19.09 -6.49
CA THR A 7 -3.17 19.52 -7.33
C THR A 7 -3.66 19.94 -8.71
N PRO A 8 -3.39 21.18 -9.16
CA PRO A 8 -3.79 21.63 -10.48
C PRO A 8 -2.98 20.94 -11.58
N LEU A 9 -3.67 20.50 -12.64
CA LEU A 9 -3.05 20.07 -13.89
C LEU A 9 -3.12 21.21 -14.91
N VAL A 10 -1.95 21.76 -15.23
CA VAL A 10 -1.82 22.82 -16.23
C VAL A 10 -1.23 22.24 -17.50
N PHE A 11 -2.04 22.17 -18.56
CA PHE A 11 -1.54 21.74 -19.85
C PHE A 11 -0.84 22.90 -20.56
N VAL A 12 0.34 22.61 -21.10
CA VAL A 12 1.17 23.53 -21.88
C VAL A 12 1.49 22.92 -23.24
N SER A 13 1.84 23.75 -24.22
CA SER A 13 2.05 23.31 -25.61
C SER A 13 3.50 23.47 -26.07
N ASP A 14 4.39 23.79 -25.14
CA ASP A 14 5.68 24.42 -25.34
C ASP A 14 6.74 23.94 -24.32
N LEU A 15 6.72 22.65 -23.98
CA LEU A 15 7.69 22.08 -23.04
C LEU A 15 9.09 21.95 -23.67
N GLY A 16 10.11 22.17 -22.83
CA GLY A 16 11.53 21.92 -23.14
C GLY A 16 12.33 23.15 -23.59
N GLU A 17 13.66 22.99 -23.61
CA GLU A 17 14.63 23.96 -24.14
C GLU A 17 15.56 23.23 -25.13
N PRO A 18 15.44 23.44 -26.46
CA PRO A 18 14.49 24.33 -27.13
C PRO A 18 13.06 23.78 -27.14
N MET A 19 12.11 24.69 -27.12
CA MET A 19 10.67 24.43 -27.07
C MET A 19 10.18 23.46 -28.16
N VAL A 20 9.44 22.41 -27.77
CA VAL A 20 8.81 21.46 -28.69
C VAL A 20 7.29 21.66 -28.68
N ALA A 21 6.72 21.95 -29.85
CA ALA A 21 5.29 22.19 -29.98
C ALA A 21 4.47 20.89 -30.04
N THR A 22 3.42 20.80 -29.23
CA THR A 22 2.45 19.69 -29.31
C THR A 22 1.60 19.82 -30.58
N THR A 23 1.54 18.76 -31.40
CA THR A 23 0.72 18.73 -32.62
C THR A 23 -0.21 17.52 -32.64
N LEU A 24 -1.50 17.75 -32.86
CA LEU A 24 -2.50 16.68 -33.03
C LEU A 24 -2.82 16.53 -34.51
N THR A 25 -2.74 15.30 -35.05
CA THR A 25 -3.13 15.02 -36.44
C THR A 25 -4.44 14.24 -36.46
N VAL A 26 -5.47 14.82 -37.07
CA VAL A 26 -6.79 14.17 -37.25
C VAL A 26 -7.09 14.14 -38.74
N ALA A 27 -7.34 12.95 -39.28
CA ALA A 27 -7.61 12.75 -40.72
C ALA A 27 -6.54 13.37 -41.64
N GLY A 28 -5.26 13.27 -41.26
CA GLY A 28 -4.14 13.80 -42.05
C GLY A 28 -3.96 15.32 -42.00
N GLN A 29 -4.77 16.04 -41.21
CA GLN A 29 -4.59 17.49 -40.99
C GLN A 29 -4.04 17.77 -39.60
N ARG A 30 -3.04 18.66 -39.55
CA ARG A 30 -2.54 19.22 -38.29
C ARG A 30 -3.60 20.12 -37.67
N ARG A 31 -3.88 19.89 -36.39
CA ARG A 31 -4.75 20.72 -35.55
C ARG A 31 -4.01 21.13 -34.29
N ILE A 32 -4.33 22.34 -33.83
CA ILE A 32 -3.92 22.81 -32.51
C ILE A 32 -4.98 22.33 -31.53
N PRO A 33 -4.63 21.51 -30.52
CA PRO A 33 -5.59 21.07 -29.53
C PRO A 33 -6.03 22.25 -28.64
N VAL A 34 -7.30 22.26 -28.23
CA VAL A 34 -7.75 23.11 -27.13
C VAL A 34 -7.27 22.42 -25.85
N LEU A 35 -6.56 23.16 -25.01
CA LEU A 35 -6.07 22.67 -23.73
C LEU A 35 -7.09 23.03 -22.65
N GLU A 36 -7.61 22.03 -21.95
CA GLU A 36 -8.47 22.21 -20.79
C GLU A 36 -7.70 21.74 -19.56
N ASN A 37 -7.45 22.66 -18.63
CA ASN A 37 -6.81 22.34 -17.36
C ASN A 37 -7.73 21.49 -16.50
N GLY A 38 -7.12 20.70 -15.62
CA GLY A 38 -7.85 19.83 -14.68
C GLY A 38 -7.38 20.02 -13.25
N SER A 39 -8.00 19.29 -12.34
CA SER A 39 -7.51 19.08 -10.98
C SER A 39 -7.42 17.58 -10.73
N LEU A 40 -6.36 17.16 -10.04
CA LEU A 40 -6.33 15.86 -9.38
C LEU A 40 -6.67 16.09 -7.92
N THR A 41 -7.76 15.47 -7.48
CA THR A 41 -8.17 15.46 -6.07
C THR A 41 -7.81 14.10 -5.50
N ALA A 42 -6.95 14.09 -4.49
CA ALA A 42 -6.75 12.92 -3.65
C ALA A 42 -7.64 13.08 -2.42
N SER A 43 -8.59 12.15 -2.23
CA SER A 43 -9.40 12.05 -1.01
C SER A 43 -8.90 10.89 -0.18
N GLY A 44 -8.44 11.17 1.05
CA GLY A 44 -8.36 10.15 2.07
C GLY A 44 -9.76 9.93 2.64
N ASP A 45 -10.51 8.99 2.08
CA ASP A 45 -11.69 8.51 2.79
C ASP A 45 -11.21 7.95 4.15
N PRO A 46 -11.89 8.27 5.27
CA PRO A 46 -11.53 7.66 6.53
C PRO A 46 -11.75 6.16 6.37
N LEU A 47 -10.65 5.41 6.39
CA LEU A 47 -10.67 3.96 6.43
C LEU A 47 -11.51 3.54 7.64
N PRO A 48 -12.18 2.37 7.60
CA PRO A 48 -12.86 1.87 8.78
C PRO A 48 -11.88 1.95 9.97
N THR A 49 -12.32 2.53 11.09
CA THR A 49 -11.54 2.56 12.34
C THR A 49 -11.30 1.12 12.76
N GLY A 50 -10.21 0.55 12.27
CA GLY A 50 -9.77 -0.82 12.49
C GLY A 50 -8.97 -0.91 13.77
N THR A 51 -8.77 -2.13 14.25
CA THR A 51 -7.81 -2.37 15.33
C THR A 51 -6.42 -1.97 14.84
N GLU A 52 -5.70 -1.14 15.59
CA GLU A 52 -4.31 -0.82 15.25
C GLU A 52 -3.44 -2.09 15.31
N PHE A 53 -2.53 -2.25 14.37
CA PHE A 53 -1.61 -3.37 14.31
C PHE A 53 -0.23 -2.97 13.80
N VAL A 54 0.69 -3.93 13.79
CA VAL A 54 2.02 -3.81 13.18
C VAL A 54 2.14 -4.85 12.07
N ARG A 55 2.19 -4.39 10.81
CA ARG A 55 2.36 -5.23 9.62
C ARG A 55 3.67 -6.00 9.69
N GLY A 56 3.59 -7.32 9.60
CA GLY A 56 4.72 -8.23 9.74
C GLY A 56 4.96 -8.80 11.14
N ASP A 57 4.26 -8.33 12.18
CA ASP A 57 4.27 -8.94 13.53
C ASP A 57 3.10 -9.92 13.65
N PHE A 58 3.31 -11.12 13.09
CA PHE A 58 2.28 -12.15 12.93
C PHE A 58 1.73 -12.64 14.26
N ASP A 59 2.59 -12.73 15.29
CA ASP A 59 2.20 -13.24 16.61
C ASP A 59 1.82 -12.13 17.61
N ALA A 60 1.76 -10.88 17.14
CA ALA A 60 1.35 -9.69 17.88
C ALA A 60 2.16 -9.45 19.16
N ASN A 61 3.46 -9.76 19.14
CA ASN A 61 4.35 -9.63 20.29
C ASN A 61 5.04 -8.25 20.38
N GLY A 62 4.89 -7.41 19.36
CA GLY A 62 5.46 -6.07 19.24
C GLY A 62 6.86 -6.03 18.63
N MET A 63 7.37 -7.14 18.12
CA MET A 63 8.66 -7.25 17.44
C MET A 63 8.49 -8.00 16.12
N ILE A 64 8.93 -7.36 15.04
CA ILE A 64 9.06 -8.03 13.74
C ILE A 64 10.41 -8.77 13.71
N ASP A 65 10.38 -10.10 13.74
CA ASP A 65 11.56 -10.94 13.68
C ASP A 65 11.38 -12.20 12.82
N ILE A 66 12.33 -13.14 12.91
CA ILE A 66 12.32 -14.34 12.07
C ILE A 66 11.21 -15.34 12.45
N SER A 67 10.65 -15.21 13.65
CA SER A 67 9.57 -16.07 14.13
C SER A 67 8.25 -15.78 13.41
N ASP A 68 8.01 -14.54 12.99
CA ASP A 68 6.80 -14.14 12.26
C ASP A 68 6.59 -14.89 10.94
N PRO A 69 7.54 -14.87 9.97
CA PRO A 69 7.37 -15.63 8.74
C PRO A 69 7.37 -17.15 8.99
N VAL A 70 8.02 -17.62 10.06
CA VAL A 70 7.99 -19.05 10.43
C VAL A 70 6.62 -19.46 10.96
N ASN A 71 6.00 -18.63 11.79
CA ASN A 71 4.66 -18.85 12.33
C ASN A 71 3.61 -18.78 11.22
N LEU A 72 3.73 -17.83 10.30
CA LEU A 72 2.90 -17.74 9.09
C LEU A 72 2.98 -19.00 8.22
N LEU A 73 4.19 -19.48 7.92
CA LEU A 73 4.37 -20.75 7.20
C LEU A 73 3.80 -21.94 7.97
N GLY A 74 3.90 -21.91 9.31
CA GLY A 74 3.28 -22.89 10.20
C GLY A 74 1.76 -22.91 10.09
N TYR A 75 1.12 -21.74 10.07
CA TYR A 75 -0.32 -21.59 9.83
C TYR A 75 -0.72 -22.14 8.46
N LEU A 76 -0.03 -21.71 7.39
CA LEU A 76 -0.37 -22.07 6.02
C LEU A 76 -0.20 -23.57 5.71
N PHE A 77 0.82 -24.22 6.28
CA PHE A 77 1.24 -25.57 5.84
C PHE A 77 1.33 -26.64 6.94
N ALA A 78 1.26 -26.26 8.21
CA ALA A 78 1.52 -27.18 9.33
C ALA A 78 0.40 -27.19 10.39
N SER A 79 -0.79 -26.69 10.06
CA SER A 79 -1.91 -26.55 11.01
C SER A 79 -1.52 -25.75 12.25
N GLY A 80 -0.66 -24.74 12.08
CA GLY A 80 -0.34 -23.76 13.08
C GLY A 80 -1.54 -22.89 13.44
N THR A 81 -1.39 -22.07 14.48
CA THR A 81 -2.41 -21.15 14.94
C THR A 81 -2.58 -20.02 13.92
N ALA A 82 -3.84 -19.70 13.58
CA ALA A 82 -4.16 -18.53 12.76
C ALA A 82 -3.76 -17.23 13.48
N PRO A 83 -3.39 -16.18 12.73
CA PRO A 83 -3.13 -14.87 13.34
C PRO A 83 -4.43 -14.32 13.95
N THR A 84 -4.30 -13.42 14.92
CA THR A 84 -5.46 -12.69 15.48
C THR A 84 -5.82 -11.44 14.65
N CYS A 85 -4.99 -11.12 13.68
CA CYS A 85 -5.04 -9.95 12.82
C CYS A 85 -4.50 -10.38 11.46
N ASP A 86 -5.40 -10.53 10.49
CA ASP A 86 -5.03 -11.01 9.16
C ASP A 86 -4.18 -9.95 8.44
N ASP A 87 -4.46 -8.65 8.64
CA ASP A 87 -3.68 -7.55 8.03
C ASP A 87 -2.23 -7.52 8.53
N ALA A 88 -1.96 -7.97 9.76
CA ALA A 88 -0.59 -8.11 10.26
C ALA A 88 0.17 -9.23 9.54
N ALA A 89 -0.54 -10.25 9.07
CA ALA A 89 0.01 -11.40 8.37
C ALA A 89 0.10 -11.20 6.85
N ASP A 90 -0.68 -10.27 6.29
CA ASP A 90 -0.58 -9.78 4.91
C ASP A 90 0.54 -8.72 4.82
N VAL A 91 1.75 -9.19 4.58
CA VAL A 91 2.95 -8.34 4.60
C VAL A 91 3.13 -7.61 3.27
N ASN A 92 2.66 -8.21 2.18
CA ASN A 92 2.79 -7.62 0.86
C ASN A 92 1.61 -6.67 0.50
N ASP A 93 0.57 -6.62 1.34
CA ASP A 93 -0.64 -5.78 1.24
C ASP A 93 -1.41 -6.03 -0.06
N ASP A 94 -1.61 -7.31 -0.41
CA ASP A 94 -2.33 -7.74 -1.61
C ASP A 94 -3.74 -8.27 -1.36
N GLY A 95 -4.16 -8.32 -0.09
CA GLY A 95 -5.46 -8.76 0.40
C GLY A 95 -5.60 -10.28 0.48
N LEU A 96 -4.50 -11.05 0.41
CA LEU A 96 -4.50 -12.51 0.44
C LEU A 96 -3.36 -13.07 1.30
N LEU A 97 -3.72 -13.85 2.32
CA LEU A 97 -2.71 -14.59 3.09
C LEU A 97 -2.07 -15.73 2.29
N GLY A 98 -0.77 -15.58 2.00
CA GLY A 98 -0.01 -16.43 1.11
C GLY A 98 1.42 -16.72 1.55
N ILE A 99 2.11 -17.56 0.77
CA ILE A 99 3.53 -17.86 0.99
C ILE A 99 4.43 -16.67 0.64
N ASP A 100 3.94 -15.82 -0.24
CA ASP A 100 4.56 -14.59 -0.71
C ASP A 100 4.70 -13.56 0.40
N ASP A 101 3.79 -13.49 1.37
CA ASP A 101 3.95 -12.69 2.59
C ASP A 101 5.18 -13.11 3.40
N ALA A 102 5.31 -14.42 3.64
CA ALA A 102 6.47 -14.95 4.36
C ALA A 102 7.77 -14.69 3.60
N ILE A 103 7.76 -14.82 2.27
CA ILE A 103 8.92 -14.51 1.41
C ILE A 103 9.23 -13.01 1.45
N TYR A 104 8.22 -12.15 1.42
CA TYR A 104 8.37 -10.70 1.49
C TYR A 104 9.04 -10.30 2.79
N LEU A 105 8.52 -10.77 3.92
CA LEU A 105 9.04 -10.46 5.25
C LEU A 105 10.49 -10.96 5.42
N LEU A 106 10.79 -12.17 4.95
CA LEU A 106 12.15 -12.70 4.95
C LEU A 106 13.10 -11.87 4.07
N SER A 107 12.63 -11.43 2.89
CA SER A 107 13.42 -10.59 1.99
C SER A 107 13.76 -9.25 2.64
N HIS A 108 12.80 -8.61 3.30
CA HIS A 108 12.99 -7.41 4.09
C HIS A 108 13.99 -7.65 5.24
N ALA A 109 13.77 -8.67 6.07
CA ALA A 109 14.60 -8.97 7.25
C ALA A 109 16.09 -9.21 6.92
N PHE A 110 16.39 -9.73 5.72
CA PHE A 110 17.76 -9.94 5.26
C PHE A 110 18.31 -8.82 4.35
N GLY A 111 17.59 -7.70 4.21
CA GLY A 111 18.01 -6.53 3.45
C GLY A 111 17.99 -6.70 1.92
N GLY A 112 17.27 -7.71 1.43
CA GLY A 112 17.09 -7.99 0.00
C GLY A 112 15.80 -7.44 -0.61
N GLY A 113 14.83 -7.06 0.23
CA GLY A 113 13.51 -6.58 -0.15
C GLY A 113 13.23 -5.14 0.28
N PRO A 114 12.13 -4.54 -0.23
CA PRO A 114 11.62 -3.26 0.26
C PRO A 114 11.10 -3.38 1.70
N ASP A 115 10.91 -2.23 2.34
CA ASP A 115 10.18 -2.15 3.61
C ASP A 115 8.69 -2.45 3.36
N PRO A 116 8.00 -3.19 4.26
CA PRO A 116 6.56 -3.39 4.15
C PRO A 116 5.81 -2.06 4.12
N LEU A 117 4.58 -2.08 3.61
CA LEU A 117 3.74 -0.88 3.67
C LEU A 117 3.32 -0.59 5.12
N PRO A 118 3.07 0.68 5.48
CA PRO A 118 2.49 1.02 6.77
C PRO A 118 1.22 0.19 7.05
N PRO A 119 0.95 -0.19 8.30
CA PRO A 119 1.66 0.19 9.53
C PRO A 119 2.78 -0.80 9.94
N PHE A 120 4.03 -0.64 9.47
CA PHE A 120 5.15 -1.56 9.80
C PHE A 120 6.16 -1.00 10.83
N ASP A 121 6.24 0.33 10.96
CA ASP A 121 7.18 1.03 11.87
C ASP A 121 6.54 1.38 13.22
N GLY A 122 5.37 0.80 13.52
CA GLY A 122 4.61 1.02 14.74
C GLY A 122 3.11 0.81 14.52
N CYS A 123 2.35 0.83 15.62
CA CYS A 123 0.91 0.66 15.58
C CYS A 123 0.24 1.68 14.66
N GLY A 124 -0.65 1.19 13.81
CA GLY A 124 -1.53 2.00 12.97
C GLY A 124 -2.65 1.17 12.37
N GLU A 125 -3.59 1.85 11.73
CA GLU A 125 -4.67 1.23 10.96
C GLU A 125 -4.17 0.83 9.56
N ASP A 126 -4.87 -0.11 8.90
CA ASP A 126 -4.56 -0.46 7.52
C ASP A 126 -4.91 0.71 6.58
N PRO A 127 -3.93 1.29 5.84
CA PRO A 127 -4.20 2.29 4.82
C PRO A 127 -4.92 1.74 3.57
N SER A 128 -4.91 0.42 3.36
CA SER A 128 -5.58 -0.26 2.26
C SER A 128 -6.98 -0.70 2.69
N ASP A 129 -7.94 -0.68 1.75
CA ASP A 129 -9.29 -1.20 1.96
C ASP A 129 -9.39 -2.54 1.24
N ASP A 130 -9.46 -3.63 2.00
CA ASP A 130 -9.63 -4.97 1.46
C ASP A 130 -10.57 -5.84 2.33
N ALA A 131 -10.54 -7.16 2.11
CA ALA A 131 -11.43 -8.10 2.78
C ALA A 131 -10.83 -8.74 4.04
N LEU A 132 -9.53 -8.52 4.28
CA LEU A 132 -8.86 -8.88 5.51
C LEU A 132 -9.21 -7.86 6.60
N GLY A 133 -8.91 -8.23 7.83
CA GLY A 133 -9.17 -7.35 8.95
C GLY A 133 -8.42 -7.80 10.19
N CYS A 134 -8.42 -6.89 11.16
CA CYS A 134 -7.83 -7.14 12.47
C CYS A 134 -8.86 -7.14 13.58
N ASP A 135 -9.17 -8.35 14.06
CA ASP A 135 -10.06 -8.56 15.21
C ASP A 135 -9.39 -8.12 16.52
N ALA A 136 -8.10 -8.45 16.69
CA ALA A 136 -7.34 -8.08 17.87
C ALA A 136 -5.82 -8.07 17.60
N PHE A 137 -5.13 -7.11 18.21
CA PHE A 137 -3.67 -7.05 18.20
C PHE A 137 -3.14 -6.67 19.58
N ALA A 138 -2.46 -7.61 20.26
CA ALA A 138 -2.16 -7.48 21.68
C ALA A 138 -1.10 -6.43 22.02
N SER A 139 -0.21 -6.12 21.06
CA SER A 139 0.87 -5.16 21.21
C SER A 139 0.45 -3.71 20.92
N CYS A 140 -0.77 -3.49 20.41
CA CYS A 140 -1.34 -2.16 20.14
C CYS A 140 -2.51 -1.83 21.10
N PRO A 141 -2.72 -0.52 21.41
CA PRO A 141 -3.63 -0.05 22.47
C PRO A 141 -5.14 -0.16 22.16
#